data_AF-A0A9R1B6E4-F1
#
_entry.id   AF-A0A9R1B6E4-F1
#
_cell.length_a   1.000
_cell.length_b   1.000
_cell.length_c   1.000
_cell.angle_alpha   90.00
_cell.angle_beta   90.00
_cell.angle_gamma   90.00
#
_symmetry.space_group_name_H-M   'P 1'
#
loop_
_entity.id
_entity.type
_entity.pdbx_description
1 polymer ?
#
loop_
_entity_poly.entity_id
_entity_poly.type
_entity_poly.pdbx_seq_one_letter_code
_entity_poly.pdbx_strand_id
1 'polypeptide(L)'
;MAGRKGGDRKKAVTRSVKAGLQFPVGRIGRYLKKGRYAQRVGSGAPVYLAAGGDRKKAVTRSVKAGLQFPVGRIGRYLKKGRYAQRVGSGAPVYLAAVLEYLAAEVLELAGNAAKDNKKTRIIPRHLLLAVRNDQELGRLLAGVTIAHGGVIPNINSVLLPKKSPAAAEKEAKSPKKKTSTKSPKKKTAATKE
;
A
#
# COMPACT_ATOMS: atom_id res chain seq x y z
N MET A 1 -84.25 11.51 -30.86
CA MET A 1 -83.29 11.03 -29.84
C MET A 1 -82.03 11.88 -29.90
N ALA A 2 -81.66 12.51 -28.79
CA ALA A 2 -80.69 13.61 -28.74
C ALA A 2 -79.24 13.18 -29.00
N GLY A 3 -78.59 13.81 -29.98
CA GLY A 3 -77.16 13.70 -30.22
C GLY A 3 -76.37 14.50 -29.18
N ARG A 4 -75.48 13.81 -28.44
CA ARG A 4 -74.60 14.40 -27.44
C ARG A 4 -73.60 15.34 -28.13
N LYS A 5 -73.74 16.66 -27.95
CA LYS A 5 -72.76 17.66 -28.41
C LYS A 5 -71.39 17.37 -27.77
N GLY A 6 -70.42 16.97 -28.58
CA GLY A 6 -69.03 16.86 -28.17
C GLY A 6 -68.44 18.25 -27.97
N GLY A 7 -68.26 18.67 -26.72
CA GLY A 7 -67.62 19.94 -26.38
C GLY A 7 -66.18 20.02 -26.88
N ASP A 8 -65.76 21.22 -27.25
CA ASP A 8 -64.42 21.55 -27.73
C ASP A 8 -63.34 21.02 -26.76
N ARG A 9 -62.65 19.95 -27.17
CA ARG A 9 -61.49 19.47 -26.43
C ARG A 9 -60.34 20.46 -26.62
N LYS A 10 -60.07 21.26 -25.59
CA LYS A 10 -58.86 22.10 -25.51
C LYS A 10 -57.63 21.25 -25.88
N LYS A 11 -56.89 21.65 -26.92
CA LYS A 11 -55.66 20.94 -27.36
C LYS A 11 -54.71 20.79 -26.18
N ALA A 12 -54.26 19.56 -25.93
CA ALA A 12 -53.35 19.27 -24.83
C ALA A 12 -52.01 19.99 -25.03
N VAL A 13 -51.66 20.91 -24.12
CA VAL A 13 -50.38 21.63 -24.14
C VAL A 13 -49.26 20.66 -23.80
N THR A 14 -48.24 20.59 -24.66
CA THR A 14 -47.11 19.69 -24.44
C THR A 14 -46.28 20.14 -23.23
N ARG A 15 -45.62 19.19 -22.56
CA ARG A 15 -44.77 19.50 -21.39
C ARG A 15 -43.65 20.50 -21.70
N SER A 16 -43.13 20.49 -22.93
CA SER A 16 -42.14 21.47 -23.40
C SER A 16 -42.73 22.87 -23.50
N VAL A 17 -43.93 23.01 -24.09
CA VAL A 17 -44.62 24.30 -24.19
C VAL A 17 -45.02 24.83 -22.81
N LYS A 18 -45.51 23.95 -21.91
CA LYS A 18 -45.82 24.33 -20.52
C LYS A 18 -44.59 24.81 -19.73
N ALA A 19 -43.40 24.34 -20.10
CA ALA A 19 -42.14 24.69 -19.45
C ALA A 19 -41.38 25.83 -20.17
N GLY A 20 -41.89 26.37 -21.27
CA GLY A 20 -41.20 27.41 -22.06
C GLY A 20 -39.93 26.92 -22.76
N LEU A 21 -39.79 25.61 -22.99
CA LEU A 21 -38.57 25.03 -23.54
C LEU A 21 -38.71 24.74 -25.04
N GLN A 22 -37.74 25.19 -25.83
CA GLN A 22 -37.70 25.03 -27.29
C GLN A 22 -37.53 23.55 -27.73
N PHE A 23 -37.00 22.70 -26.86
CA PHE A 23 -36.73 21.29 -27.14
C PHE A 23 -37.81 20.34 -26.59
N PRO A 24 -38.06 19.19 -27.24
CA PRO A 24 -39.18 18.30 -26.92
C PRO A 24 -38.92 17.44 -25.66
N VAL A 25 -39.11 18.03 -24.47
CA VAL A 25 -38.87 17.43 -23.14
C VAL A 25 -39.51 16.04 -22.97
N GLY A 26 -40.75 15.86 -23.45
CA GLY A 26 -41.45 14.57 -23.35
C GLY A 26 -40.80 13.46 -24.19
N ARG A 27 -40.23 13.82 -25.35
CA ARG A 27 -39.53 12.90 -26.24
C ARG A 27 -38.16 12.53 -25.65
N ILE A 28 -37.43 13.50 -25.12
CA ILE A 28 -36.15 13.30 -24.42
C ILE A 28 -36.33 12.36 -23.23
N GLY A 29 -37.32 12.61 -22.36
CA GLY A 29 -37.61 11.73 -21.23
C GLY A 29 -37.96 10.30 -21.65
N ARG A 30 -38.64 10.13 -22.79
CA ARG A 30 -38.95 8.80 -23.35
C ARG A 30 -37.68 8.11 -23.86
N TYR A 31 -36.80 8.81 -24.56
CA TYR A 31 -35.54 8.24 -25.04
C TYR A 31 -34.58 7.87 -23.91
N LEU A 32 -34.48 8.72 -22.87
CA LEU A 32 -33.68 8.43 -21.68
C LEU A 32 -34.14 7.15 -20.96
N LYS A 33 -35.46 6.93 -20.87
CA LYS A 33 -36.04 5.68 -20.34
C LYS A 33 -35.85 4.49 -21.28
N LYS A 34 -36.14 4.65 -22.57
CA LYS A 34 -36.05 3.56 -23.58
C LYS A 34 -34.63 3.00 -23.69
N GLY A 35 -33.63 3.87 -23.62
CA GLY A 35 -32.23 3.47 -23.69
C GLY A 35 -31.61 3.05 -22.36
N ARG A 36 -32.39 2.97 -21.26
CA ARG A 36 -31.88 2.75 -19.89
C ARG A 36 -30.71 3.69 -19.54
N TYR A 37 -30.72 4.92 -20.06
CA TYR A 37 -29.66 5.90 -19.83
C TYR A 37 -29.85 6.65 -18.52
N ALA A 38 -31.07 6.65 -17.96
CA ALA A 38 -31.35 7.33 -16.70
C ALA A 38 -32.50 6.68 -15.90
N GLN A 39 -32.37 6.65 -14.58
CA GLN A 39 -33.41 6.18 -13.66
C GLN A 39 -34.15 7.38 -13.06
N ARG A 40 -35.48 7.31 -12.97
CA ARG A 40 -36.28 8.33 -12.29
C ARG A 40 -36.14 8.17 -10.78
N VAL A 41 -35.86 9.25 -10.08
CA VAL A 41 -35.77 9.28 -8.62
C VAL A 41 -36.93 10.09 -8.05
N GLY A 42 -37.60 9.56 -7.03
CA GLY A 42 -38.67 10.23 -6.30
C GLY A 42 -40.05 10.24 -6.98
N SER A 43 -41.06 10.65 -6.21
CA SER A 43 -42.48 10.73 -6.63
C SER A 43 -42.84 12.07 -7.28
N GLY A 44 -42.04 13.13 -7.09
CA GLY A 44 -42.27 14.50 -7.57
C GLY A 44 -41.81 14.82 -9.01
N ALA A 45 -41.41 16.07 -9.28
CA ALA A 45 -40.92 16.49 -10.60
C ALA A 45 -39.86 15.51 -11.13
N PRO A 46 -39.88 15.16 -12.43
CA PRO A 46 -39.07 14.05 -12.94
C PRO A 46 -37.59 14.42 -12.96
N VAL A 47 -36.87 14.06 -11.89
CA VAL A 47 -35.41 14.11 -11.81
C VAL A 47 -34.87 12.74 -12.25
N TYR A 48 -33.90 12.78 -13.16
CA TYR A 48 -33.28 11.59 -13.74
C TYR A 48 -31.79 11.58 -13.35
N LEU A 49 -31.32 10.51 -12.71
CA LEU A 49 -29.89 10.26 -12.53
C LEU A 49 -29.40 9.38 -13.67
N ALA A 50 -28.18 9.64 -14.16
CA ALA A 50 -27.53 8.77 -15.13
C ALA A 50 -27.56 7.32 -14.60
N ALA A 51 -28.14 6.42 -15.39
CA ALA A 51 -28.23 5.02 -15.03
C ALA A 51 -26.81 4.47 -15.01
N GLY A 52 -26.29 4.21 -13.81
CA GLY A 52 -25.07 3.45 -13.64
C GLY A 52 -25.38 2.03 -14.10
N GLY A 53 -24.95 1.66 -15.31
CA GLY A 53 -24.90 0.25 -15.70
C GLY A 53 -24.10 -0.57 -14.69
N ASP A 54 -24.23 -1.90 -14.73
CA ASP A 54 -23.55 -2.83 -13.82
C ASP A 54 -22.03 -2.69 -13.94
N ARG A 55 -21.46 -1.73 -13.21
CA ARG A 55 -20.02 -1.49 -13.19
C ARG A 55 -19.41 -2.62 -12.37
N LYS A 56 -18.49 -3.36 -13.01
CA LYS A 56 -17.63 -4.33 -12.32
C LYS A 56 -17.06 -3.68 -11.06
N LYS A 57 -17.02 -4.44 -9.97
CA LYS A 57 -16.45 -3.98 -8.69
C LYS A 57 -15.07 -3.37 -8.96
N ALA A 58 -14.86 -2.14 -8.48
CA ALA A 58 -13.61 -1.43 -8.70
C ALA A 58 -12.48 -2.15 -7.94
N VAL A 59 -11.49 -2.65 -8.68
CA VAL A 59 -10.26 -3.21 -8.09
C VAL A 59 -9.22 -2.11 -7.97
N THR A 60 -8.63 -1.97 -6.78
CA THR A 60 -7.62 -0.94 -6.53
C THR A 60 -6.34 -1.19 -7.33
N ARG A 61 -5.60 -0.12 -7.60
CA ARG A 61 -4.32 -0.23 -8.31
C ARG A 61 -3.26 -1.01 -7.52
N SER A 62 -3.31 -0.97 -6.19
CA SER A 62 -2.44 -1.75 -5.31
C SER A 62 -2.70 -3.25 -5.47
N VAL A 63 -3.97 -3.67 -5.40
CA VAL A 63 -4.35 -5.09 -5.60
C VAL A 63 -3.97 -5.57 -6.99
N LYS A 64 -4.18 -4.75 -8.04
CA LYS A 64 -3.75 -5.09 -9.41
C LYS A 64 -2.24 -5.23 -9.56
N ALA A 65 -1.46 -4.51 -8.75
CA ALA A 65 0.00 -4.53 -8.78
C ALA A 65 0.61 -5.55 -7.80
N GLY A 66 -0.21 -6.21 -6.96
CA GLY A 66 0.29 -7.12 -5.92
C GLY A 66 1.01 -6.43 -4.76
N LEU A 67 0.76 -5.13 -4.54
CA LEU A 67 1.45 -4.33 -3.54
C LEU A 67 0.56 -4.10 -2.31
N GLN A 68 1.13 -4.18 -1.12
CA GLN A 68 0.48 -3.73 0.12
C GLN A 68 0.44 -2.20 0.20
N PHE A 69 1.42 -1.52 -0.38
CA PHE A 69 1.51 -0.07 -0.33
C PHE A 69 0.45 0.61 -1.23
N PRO A 70 -0.06 1.80 -0.83
CA PRO A 70 -1.17 2.45 -1.50
C PRO A 70 -0.74 3.21 -2.76
N VAL A 71 -0.69 2.53 -3.91
CA VAL A 71 -0.32 3.08 -5.23
C VAL A 71 -1.12 4.34 -5.58
N GLY A 72 -2.44 4.33 -5.32
CA GLY A 72 -3.31 5.48 -5.60
C GLY A 72 -2.94 6.73 -4.77
N ARG A 73 -2.53 6.53 -3.52
CA ARG A 73 -2.12 7.62 -2.62
C ARG A 73 -0.77 8.20 -3.05
N ILE A 74 0.18 7.33 -3.40
CA ILE A 74 1.50 7.72 -3.91
C ILE A 74 1.36 8.52 -5.21
N GLY A 75 0.52 8.06 -6.14
CA GLY A 75 0.24 8.81 -7.37
C GLY A 75 -0.36 10.19 -7.12
N ARG A 76 -1.22 10.34 -6.11
CA ARG A 76 -1.74 11.65 -5.69
C ARG A 76 -0.63 12.54 -5.10
N TYR A 77 0.25 11.99 -4.26
CA TYR A 77 1.37 12.73 -3.69
C TYR A 77 2.39 13.17 -4.74
N LEU A 78 2.69 12.34 -5.74
CA LEU A 78 3.56 12.73 -6.86
C LEU A 78 3.00 13.93 -7.64
N LYS A 79 1.69 13.97 -7.88
CA LYS A 79 1.04 15.12 -8.53
C LYS A 79 1.02 16.36 -7.64
N LYS A 80 0.74 16.20 -6.34
CA LYS A 80 0.71 17.31 -5.38
C LYS A 80 2.10 17.92 -5.16
N GLY A 81 3.15 17.10 -5.21
CA GLY A 81 4.53 17.53 -5.01
C GLY A 81 5.12 18.34 -6.16
N ARG A 82 4.42 18.47 -7.30
CA ARG A 82 4.86 19.25 -8.48
C ARG A 82 6.27 18.90 -8.99
N TYR A 83 6.70 17.63 -8.84
CA TYR A 83 8.00 17.15 -9.31
C TYR A 83 8.15 17.20 -10.84
N ALA A 84 7.05 17.10 -11.57
CA ALA A 84 6.98 17.21 -13.02
C ALA A 84 5.59 17.67 -13.47
N GLN A 85 5.48 18.22 -14.69
CA GLN A 85 4.20 18.64 -15.26
C GLN A 85 3.21 17.47 -15.46
N ARG A 86 3.73 16.28 -15.78
CA ARG A 86 2.95 15.04 -15.94
C ARG A 86 3.64 13.91 -15.19
N VAL A 87 2.83 13.02 -14.61
CA VAL A 87 3.29 11.81 -13.94
C VAL A 87 2.76 10.61 -14.73
N GLY A 88 3.67 9.78 -15.24
CA GLY A 88 3.33 8.56 -15.97
C GLY A 88 2.49 7.60 -15.14
N SER A 89 1.69 6.76 -15.80
CA SER A 89 0.81 5.82 -15.10
C SER A 89 1.60 4.78 -14.30
N GLY A 90 2.77 4.33 -14.79
CA GLY A 90 3.62 3.35 -14.11
C GLY A 90 4.45 3.90 -12.94
N ALA A 91 4.79 5.19 -12.94
CA ALA A 91 5.63 5.81 -11.91
C ALA A 91 5.16 5.56 -10.45
N PRO A 92 3.88 5.75 -10.09
CA PRO A 92 3.43 5.47 -8.73
C PRO A 92 3.41 3.98 -8.36
N VAL A 93 3.39 3.08 -9.35
CA VAL A 93 3.46 1.63 -9.09
C VAL A 93 4.90 1.28 -8.74
N TYR A 94 5.85 1.73 -9.55
CA TYR A 94 7.28 1.47 -9.33
C TYR A 94 7.75 2.06 -8.00
N LEU A 95 7.41 3.33 -7.72
CA LEU A 95 7.78 3.95 -6.45
C LEU A 95 7.13 3.23 -5.25
N ALA A 96 5.88 2.77 -5.37
CA ALA A 96 5.24 2.00 -4.31
C ALA A 96 5.97 0.69 -4.03
N ALA A 97 6.38 -0.02 -5.08
CA ALA A 97 7.14 -1.27 -4.95
C ALA A 97 8.50 -1.05 -4.25
N VAL A 98 9.24 -0.01 -4.64
CA VAL A 98 10.53 0.31 -4.01
C VAL A 98 10.36 0.69 -2.54
N LEU A 99 9.35 1.51 -2.23
CA LEU A 99 9.07 1.90 -0.84
C LEU A 99 8.62 0.70 0.01
N GLU A 100 7.84 -0.22 -0.56
CA GLU A 100 7.41 -1.45 0.11
C GLU A 100 8.60 -2.37 0.38
N TYR A 101 9.49 -2.54 -0.61
CA TYR A 101 10.71 -3.31 -0.46
C TYR A 101 11.61 -2.77 0.66
N LEU A 102 11.92 -1.47 0.63
CA LEU A 102 12.77 -0.85 1.67
C LEU A 102 12.14 -0.93 3.06
N ALA A 103 10.82 -0.78 3.16
CA ALA A 103 10.12 -0.93 4.44
C ALA A 103 10.18 -2.38 4.96
N ALA A 104 10.02 -3.36 4.08
CA ALA A 104 10.14 -4.78 4.43
C ALA A 104 11.55 -5.11 4.94
N GLU A 105 12.59 -4.67 4.22
CA GLU A 105 14.00 -4.89 4.59
C GLU A 105 14.31 -4.34 5.99
N VAL A 106 13.94 -3.08 6.27
CA VAL A 106 14.15 -2.47 7.58
C VAL A 106 13.38 -3.21 8.68
N LEU A 107 12.13 -3.64 8.40
CA LEU A 107 11.30 -4.35 9.37
C LEU A 107 11.79 -5.77 9.64
N GLU A 108 12.35 -6.45 8.64
CA GLU A 108 12.93 -7.78 8.79
C GLU A 108 14.15 -7.73 9.71
N LEU A 109 15.10 -6.85 9.42
CA LEU A 109 16.30 -6.67 10.24
C LEU A 109 15.97 -6.17 11.65
N ALA A 110 15.02 -5.24 11.79
CA ALA A 110 14.58 -4.76 13.09
C ALA A 110 13.79 -5.83 13.87
N GLY A 111 13.06 -6.69 13.18
CA GLY A 111 12.39 -7.86 13.76
C GLY A 111 13.40 -8.87 14.31
N ASN A 112 14.47 -9.14 13.56
CA ASN A 112 15.59 -9.97 14.01
C ASN A 112 16.27 -9.36 15.24
N ALA A 113 16.60 -8.07 15.22
CA ALA A 113 17.16 -7.36 16.37
C ALA A 113 16.23 -7.37 17.61
N ALA A 114 14.91 -7.32 17.40
CA ALA A 114 13.94 -7.45 18.48
C ALA A 114 13.97 -8.86 19.10
N LYS A 115 14.01 -9.88 18.25
CA LYS A 115 14.05 -11.29 18.65
C LYS A 115 15.34 -11.62 19.39
N ASP A 116 16.49 -11.09 18.96
CA ASP A 116 17.78 -11.25 19.64
C ASP A 116 17.76 -10.65 21.06
N ASN A 117 17.06 -9.51 21.21
CA ASN A 117 16.80 -8.89 22.51
C ASN A 117 15.64 -9.55 23.28
N LYS A 118 15.15 -10.71 22.84
CA LYS A 118 14.05 -11.47 23.44
C LYS A 118 12.75 -10.66 23.57
N LYS A 119 12.48 -9.76 22.63
CA LYS A 119 11.26 -8.95 22.58
C LYS A 119 10.45 -9.26 21.34
N THR A 120 9.13 -9.21 21.48
CA THR A 120 8.17 -9.44 20.38
C THR A 120 7.77 -8.15 19.65
N ARG A 121 8.04 -6.99 20.26
CA ARG A 121 7.71 -5.67 19.71
C ARG A 121 8.96 -4.93 19.25
N ILE A 122 8.92 -4.41 18.04
CA ILE A 122 9.96 -3.51 17.52
C ILE A 122 9.86 -2.15 18.26
N ILE A 123 11.00 -1.67 18.75
CA ILE A 123 11.15 -0.35 19.38
C ILE A 123 12.24 0.44 18.63
N PRO A 124 12.37 1.77 18.86
CA PRO A 124 13.38 2.57 18.14
C PRO A 124 14.82 2.07 18.27
N ARG A 125 15.18 1.44 19.40
CA ARG A 125 16.47 0.77 19.58
C ARG A 125 16.73 -0.32 18.53
N HIS A 126 15.72 -1.13 18.20
CA HIS A 126 15.85 -2.21 17.24
C HIS A 126 16.02 -1.66 15.81
N LEU A 127 15.32 -0.56 15.48
CA LEU A 127 15.50 0.14 14.22
C LEU A 127 16.93 0.68 14.09
N LEU A 128 17.47 1.29 15.16
CA LEU A 128 18.84 1.79 15.13
C LEU A 128 19.86 0.65 14.94
N LEU A 129 19.71 -0.45 15.68
CA LEU A 129 20.62 -1.60 15.55
C LEU A 129 20.55 -2.20 14.14
N ALA A 130 19.36 -2.35 13.56
CA ALA A 130 19.19 -2.84 12.20
C ALA A 130 19.88 -1.92 11.18
N VAL A 131 19.56 -0.62 11.20
CA VAL A 131 20.08 0.35 10.22
C VAL A 131 21.58 0.54 10.33
N ARG A 132 22.15 0.56 11.54
CA ARG A 132 23.56 0.89 11.74
C ARG A 132 24.49 -0.32 11.61
N ASN A 133 23.97 -1.56 11.77
CA ASN A 133 24.74 -2.78 11.50
C ASN A 133 24.69 -3.19 10.02
N ASP A 134 23.72 -2.71 9.26
CA ASP A 134 23.64 -2.93 7.83
C ASP A 134 24.39 -1.86 7.03
N GLN A 135 25.21 -2.29 6.07
CA GLN A 135 26.07 -1.40 5.30
C GLN A 135 25.29 -0.53 4.32
N GLU A 136 24.23 -1.05 3.72
CA GLU A 136 23.46 -0.36 2.68
C GLU A 136 22.49 0.65 3.31
N LEU A 137 21.72 0.21 4.31
CA LEU A 137 20.84 1.06 5.10
C LEU A 137 21.61 2.13 5.89
N GLY A 138 22.78 1.77 6.43
CA GLY A 138 23.65 2.70 7.12
C GLY A 138 24.14 3.85 6.23
N ARG A 139 24.43 3.56 4.95
CA ARG A 139 24.76 4.57 3.94
C ARG A 139 23.54 5.39 3.52
N LEU A 140 22.42 4.73 3.24
CA LEU A 140 21.17 5.38 2.84
C LEU A 140 20.67 6.36 3.91
N LEU A 141 20.86 6.03 5.20
CA LEU A 141 20.37 6.79 6.35
C LEU A 141 21.50 7.48 7.14
N ALA A 142 22.65 7.75 6.51
CA ALA A 142 23.83 8.29 7.19
C ALA A 142 23.53 9.57 8.01
N GLY A 143 22.76 10.50 7.43
CA GLY A 143 22.37 11.78 8.05
C GLY A 143 21.05 11.76 8.83
N VAL A 144 20.43 10.59 9.05
CA VAL A 144 19.13 10.49 9.73
C VAL A 144 19.32 10.15 11.21
N THR A 145 18.72 10.96 12.09
CA THR A 145 18.67 10.72 13.53
C THR A 145 17.45 9.88 13.89
N ILE A 146 17.67 8.71 14.49
CA ILE A 146 16.60 7.85 15.01
C ILE A 146 16.36 8.21 16.48
N ALA A 147 15.28 8.93 16.75
CA ALA A 147 14.89 9.30 18.11
C ALA A 147 14.72 8.05 19.00
N HIS A 148 15.20 8.12 20.24
CA HIS A 148 15.20 7.00 21.20
C HIS A 148 15.96 5.74 20.74
N GLY A 149 16.82 5.85 19.72
CA GLY A 149 17.60 4.72 19.20
C GLY A 149 18.88 4.42 19.98
N GLY A 150 19.53 5.43 20.58
CA GLY A 150 20.85 5.31 21.19
C GLY A 150 21.96 5.15 20.14
N VAL A 151 23.04 4.43 20.48
CA VAL A 151 24.19 4.17 19.58
C VAL A 151 24.59 2.69 19.55
N ILE A 152 25.28 2.22 18.50
CA ILE A 152 25.89 0.88 18.53
C ILE A 152 26.94 0.85 19.66
N PRO A 153 26.93 -0.17 20.53
CA PRO A 153 27.99 -0.33 21.52
C PRO A 153 29.35 -0.49 20.84
N ASN A 154 30.25 0.47 21.07
CA ASN A 154 31.61 0.43 20.56
C ASN A 154 32.53 1.16 21.56
N ILE A 155 33.62 0.52 21.97
CA ILE A 155 34.63 1.09 22.86
C ILE A 155 35.95 1.09 22.10
N ASN A 156 36.60 2.25 21.99
CA ASN A 156 37.92 2.35 21.38
C ASN A 156 38.94 1.50 22.17
N SER A 157 39.80 0.74 21.48
CA SER A 157 40.74 -0.19 22.11
C SER A 157 41.67 0.47 23.12
N VAL A 158 41.98 1.76 22.96
CA VAL A 158 42.82 2.53 23.89
C VAL A 158 42.15 2.71 25.26
N LEU A 159 40.82 2.67 25.31
CA LEU A 159 40.04 2.82 26.54
C LEU A 159 39.86 1.50 27.29
N LEU A 160 40.29 0.38 26.70
CA LEU A 160 40.22 -0.91 27.38
C LEU A 160 41.30 -0.99 28.47
N PRO A 161 41.00 -1.62 29.62
CA PRO A 161 41.99 -1.86 30.65
C PRO A 161 43.21 -2.57 30.06
N LYS A 162 44.41 -2.09 30.37
CA LYS A 162 45.64 -2.82 30.01
C LYS A 162 45.59 -4.19 30.70
N LYS A 163 45.71 -5.28 29.93
CA LYS A 163 45.70 -6.64 30.48
C LYS A 163 46.74 -6.78 31.59
N SER A 164 46.28 -6.96 32.82
CA SER A 164 47.12 -7.41 33.94
C SER A 164 47.37 -8.93 33.81
N PRO A 165 48.58 -9.43 34.15
CA PRO A 165 48.96 -10.83 33.95
C PRO A 165 48.04 -11.86 34.65
N ALA A 166 47.25 -11.45 35.64
CA ALA A 166 46.33 -12.33 36.38
C ALA A 166 45.04 -12.73 35.63
N ALA A 167 44.74 -12.15 34.46
CA ALA A 167 43.49 -12.42 33.74
C ALA A 167 43.59 -13.56 32.68
N ALA A 168 44.79 -14.05 32.40
CA ALA A 168 45.02 -15.09 31.38
C ALA A 168 44.54 -16.50 31.82
N GLU A 169 44.43 -16.76 33.12
CA GLU A 169 44.05 -18.09 33.62
C GLU A 169 42.54 -18.34 33.71
N LYS A 170 41.70 -17.29 33.69
CA LYS A 170 40.24 -17.45 33.85
C LYS A 170 39.46 -17.63 32.53
N GLU A 171 40.06 -17.33 31.38
CA GLU A 171 39.41 -17.52 30.07
C GLU A 171 39.38 -18.99 29.59
N ALA A 172 40.09 -19.90 30.26
CA ALA A 172 40.17 -21.32 29.88
C ALA A 172 39.04 -22.21 30.42
N LYS A 173 38.14 -21.71 31.28
CA LYS A 173 37.09 -22.54 31.93
C LYS A 173 35.71 -21.88 31.90
N SER A 174 35.02 -21.90 30.75
CA SER A 174 33.55 -21.99 30.68
C SER A 174 33.05 -22.31 29.26
N PRO A 175 31.93 -23.03 29.11
CA PRO A 175 31.76 -24.03 28.06
C PRO A 175 31.16 -23.51 26.74
N LYS A 176 31.78 -23.92 25.62
CA LYS A 176 31.27 -23.74 24.24
C LYS A 176 29.89 -24.38 24.08
N LYS A 177 28.85 -23.57 23.89
CA LYS A 177 27.52 -24.00 23.45
C LYS A 177 27.61 -24.44 21.98
N LYS A 178 27.30 -25.73 21.75
CA LYS A 178 27.36 -26.46 20.48
C LYS A 178 26.57 -25.76 19.36
N THR A 179 27.23 -25.31 18.31
CA THR A 179 26.63 -25.11 16.98
C THR A 179 26.63 -26.44 16.24
N SER A 180 25.44 -26.89 15.88
CA SER A 180 25.16 -28.07 15.08
C SER A 180 25.58 -27.87 13.63
N THR A 181 26.64 -28.54 13.20
CA THR A 181 26.89 -28.87 11.79
C THR A 181 26.98 -30.39 11.67
N LYS A 182 25.85 -31.02 11.33
CA LYS A 182 25.80 -32.44 10.94
C LYS A 182 25.43 -32.48 9.46
N SER A 183 26.44 -32.54 8.60
CA SER A 183 26.28 -33.05 7.23
C SER A 183 26.80 -34.50 7.21
N PRO A 184 26.04 -35.47 6.68
CA PRO A 184 26.32 -36.89 6.84
C PRO A 184 27.42 -37.40 5.90
N LYS A 185 28.40 -38.12 6.47
CA LYS A 185 29.35 -38.97 5.74
C LYS A 185 28.62 -40.19 5.16
N LYS A 186 28.56 -40.26 3.83
CA LYS A 186 28.23 -41.48 3.07
C LYS A 186 29.47 -42.37 3.05
N LYS A 187 29.38 -43.60 3.55
CA LYS A 187 30.35 -44.68 3.36
C LYS A 187 29.61 -45.89 2.80
N THR A 188 30.07 -46.38 1.65
CA THR A 188 30.11 -47.78 1.20
C THR A 188 30.70 -47.74 -0.22
N ALA A 189 31.52 -48.65 -0.72
CA ALA A 189 32.38 -49.72 -0.22
C ALA A 189 33.17 -50.17 -1.48
N ALA A 190 34.42 -50.61 -1.34
CA ALA A 190 35.20 -51.17 -2.45
C ALA A 190 35.67 -52.58 -2.06
N THR A 191 35.28 -53.55 -2.88
CA THR A 191 35.80 -54.94 -3.01
C THR A 191 35.29 -55.40 -4.39
N LYS A 192 36.10 -55.66 -5.44
CA LYS A 192 36.88 -56.90 -5.72
C LYS A 192 36.09 -58.13 -5.25
N GLU A 193 35.60 -59.06 -6.08
CA GLU A 193 36.00 -59.59 -7.40
C GLU A 193 34.85 -59.59 -8.42
#